data_AF-A0AAN1Q3U9-F1
#
_entry.id   AF-A0AAN1Q3U9-F1
#
_cell.length_a   1.000
_cell.length_b   1.000
_cell.length_c   1.000
_cell.angle_alpha   90.00
_cell.angle_beta   90.00
_cell.angle_gamma   90.00
#
_symmetry.space_group_name_H-M   'P 1'
#
loop_
_entity.id
_entity.type
_entity.pdbx_description
1 polymer ?
#
loop_
_entity_poly.entity_id
_entity_poly.type
_entity_poly.pdbx_seq_one_letter_code
_entity_poly.pdbx_strand_id
1 'polypeptide(L)'
;MTSGITNCRRLALNSEQLRLVKRIMADGGYIGENFAELVQSTIGAEMIIAKQSDLKHGQITPQRWVVERSFSWLDKCRRLWRNCERYLQTIRIMVALAFIRLLLKDY
;
A
#
# COMPACT_ATOMS: atom_id res chain seq x y z
N MET A 1 8.48 -10.88 -15.82
CA MET A 1 8.79 -11.90 -14.77
C MET A 1 9.74 -11.41 -13.68
N THR A 2 10.30 -10.19 -13.73
CA THR A 2 11.29 -9.68 -12.75
C THR A 2 10.72 -8.83 -11.61
N SER A 3 9.44 -8.44 -11.67
CA SER A 3 8.80 -7.57 -10.67
C SER A 3 8.57 -8.27 -9.32
N GLY A 4 8.22 -9.56 -9.34
CA GLY A 4 7.96 -10.34 -8.11
C GLY A 4 9.19 -10.42 -7.18
N ILE A 5 10.34 -10.83 -7.73
CA ILE A 5 11.59 -11.00 -6.97
C ILE A 5 12.09 -9.67 -6.38
N THR A 6 11.97 -8.59 -7.16
CA THR A 6 12.42 -7.24 -6.72
C THR A 6 11.57 -6.73 -5.55
N ASN A 7 10.26 -7.01 -5.57
CA ASN A 7 9.35 -6.60 -4.51
C ASN A 7 9.54 -7.44 -3.23
N CYS A 8 9.79 -8.74 -3.35
CA CYS A 8 10.17 -9.61 -2.22
C CYS A 8 11.40 -9.07 -1.47
N ARG A 9 12.43 -8.67 -2.22
CA ARG A 9 13.68 -8.17 -1.63
C ARG A 9 13.46 -6.89 -0.83
N ARG A 10 12.56 -6.00 -1.27
CA ARG A 10 12.24 -4.77 -0.51
C ARG A 10 11.47 -5.04 0.78
N LEU A 11 10.62 -6.06 0.80
CA LEU A 11 9.92 -6.48 2.02
C LEU A 11 10.92 -7.01 3.05
N ALA A 12 11.87 -7.84 2.62
CA ALA A 12 12.93 -8.35 3.48
C ALA A 12 13.85 -7.25 4.03
N LEU A 13 14.17 -6.24 3.22
CA LEU A 13 15.02 -5.12 3.66
C LEU A 13 14.36 -4.22 4.73
N ASN A 14 13.03 -4.25 4.85
CA ASN A 14 12.27 -3.43 5.81
C ASN A 14 11.48 -4.27 6.81
N SER A 15 11.87 -5.53 7.03
CA SER A 15 11.18 -6.47 7.93
C SER A 15 11.00 -5.89 9.35
N GLU A 16 12.01 -5.21 9.87
CA GLU A 16 11.97 -4.56 11.18
C GLU A 16 10.87 -3.49 11.29
N GLN A 17 10.62 -2.74 10.21
CA GLN A 17 9.58 -1.71 10.18
C GLN A 17 8.17 -2.30 10.01
N LEU A 18 8.08 -3.54 9.53
CA LEU A 18 6.82 -4.23 9.24
C LEU A 18 6.44 -5.25 10.29
N ARG A 19 7.19 -5.35 11.40
CA ARG A 19 7.00 -6.37 12.45
C ARG A 19 5.61 -6.34 13.11
N LEU A 20 4.93 -5.19 13.10
CA LEU A 20 3.58 -5.04 13.65
C LEU A 20 2.46 -5.34 12.64
N VAL A 21 2.81 -5.54 11.37
CA VAL A 21 1.85 -5.79 10.29
C VAL A 21 1.33 -7.21 10.41
N LYS A 22 0.03 -7.36 10.66
CA LYS A 22 -0.62 -8.68 10.77
C LYS A 22 -1.14 -9.22 9.44
N ARG A 23 -1.50 -8.34 8.51
CA ARG A 23 -2.13 -8.69 7.22
C ARG A 23 -1.57 -7.82 6.11
N ILE A 24 -1.25 -8.45 4.98
CA ILE A 24 -0.78 -7.78 3.77
C ILE A 24 -1.74 -8.12 2.63
N MET A 25 -2.16 -7.10 1.90
CA MET A 25 -3.02 -7.26 0.74
C MET A 25 -2.23 -7.13 -0.56
N ALA A 26 -2.46 -8.02 -1.51
CA ALA A 26 -1.80 -7.96 -2.81
C ALA A 26 -2.79 -8.19 -3.97
N ASP A 27 -2.43 -7.68 -5.14
CA ASP A 27 -3.19 -7.87 -6.36
C ASP A 27 -3.12 -9.32 -6.88
N GLY A 28 -4.09 -9.70 -7.71
CA GLY A 28 -4.10 -10.98 -8.42
C GLY A 28 -2.89 -11.24 -9.34
N GLY A 29 -2.00 -10.27 -9.54
CA GLY A 29 -0.70 -10.53 -10.19
C GLY A 29 0.31 -11.26 -9.29
N TYR A 30 0.05 -11.32 -7.98
CA TYR A 30 0.95 -11.88 -6.96
C TYR A 30 0.53 -13.29 -6.50
N ILE A 31 -0.16 -14.06 -7.35
CA ILE A 31 -0.72 -15.39 -7.02
C ILE A 31 0.35 -16.48 -6.77
N GLY A 32 1.64 -16.21 -7.00
CA GLY A 32 2.68 -17.22 -6.79
C GLY A 32 2.74 -17.69 -5.34
N GLU A 33 2.63 -19.01 -5.10
CA GLU A 33 2.77 -19.65 -3.77
C GLU A 33 4.05 -19.21 -3.06
N ASN A 34 5.14 -19.04 -3.81
CA ASN A 34 6.42 -18.50 -3.31
C ASN A 34 6.33 -17.10 -2.69
N PHE A 35 5.37 -16.26 -3.10
CA PHE A 35 5.24 -14.90 -2.56
C PHE A 35 4.52 -14.90 -1.20
N ALA A 36 3.44 -15.67 -1.08
CA ALA A 36 2.72 -15.81 0.19
C ALA A 36 3.62 -16.41 1.28
N GLU A 37 4.34 -17.49 0.95
CA GLU A 37 5.29 -18.13 1.86
C GLU A 37 6.46 -17.22 2.24
N LEU A 38 6.94 -16.41 1.31
CA LEU A 38 8.03 -15.48 1.59
C LEU A 38 7.56 -14.33 2.49
N VAL A 39 6.34 -13.82 2.31
CA VAL A 39 5.76 -12.81 3.21
C VAL A 39 5.57 -13.39 4.61
N GLN A 40 5.06 -14.62 4.70
CA GLN A 40 4.87 -15.31 5.98
C GLN A 40 6.20 -15.54 6.70
N SER A 41 7.24 -15.99 5.99
CA SER A 41 8.56 -16.26 6.58
C SER A 41 9.34 -14.98 6.94
N THR A 42 9.11 -13.87 6.23
CA THR A 42 9.83 -12.61 6.45
C THR A 42 9.15 -11.72 7.50
N ILE A 43 7.82 -11.57 7.43
CA ILE A 43 7.05 -10.59 8.22
C ILE A 43 6.11 -11.30 9.20
N GLY A 44 5.75 -12.57 8.96
CA GLY A 44 4.75 -13.29 9.76
C GLY A 44 3.30 -12.84 9.48
N ALA A 45 3.08 -12.07 8.43
CA ALA A 45 1.77 -11.52 8.08
C ALA A 45 1.00 -12.43 7.13
N GLU A 46 -0.31 -12.53 7.35
CA GLU A 46 -1.22 -13.25 6.44
C GLU A 46 -1.42 -12.47 5.14
N MET A 47 -1.30 -13.16 4.01
CA MET A 47 -1.47 -12.57 2.68
C MET A 47 -2.92 -12.71 2.20
N ILE A 48 -3.58 -11.59 1.91
CA ILE A 48 -4.91 -11.54 1.30
C ILE A 48 -4.75 -11.16 -0.18
N ILE A 49 -5.02 -12.10 -1.07
CA ILE A 49 -5.03 -11.85 -2.52
C ILE A 49 -6.41 -11.34 -2.92
N ALA A 50 -6.49 -10.13 -3.47
CA ALA A 50 -7.73 -9.69 -4.10
C ALA A 50 -7.83 -10.26 -5.52
N LYS A 51 -8.74 -11.23 -5.70
CA LYS A 51 -8.98 -11.89 -6.98
C LYS A 51 -9.96 -11.06 -7.82
N GLN A 52 -9.73 -11.05 -9.13
CA GLN A 52 -10.63 -10.39 -10.08
C GLN A 52 -12.01 -11.08 -10.19
N SER A 53 -12.14 -12.32 -9.71
CA SER A 53 -13.41 -13.04 -9.59
C SER A 53 -14.40 -12.39 -8.62
N ASP A 54 -13.90 -11.67 -7.63
CA ASP A 54 -14.73 -11.02 -6.59
C ASP A 54 -15.48 -9.81 -7.20
N LEU A 55 -14.90 -9.19 -8.23
CA LEU A 55 -15.52 -8.12 -9.02
C LEU A 55 -16.68 -8.63 -9.89
N LYS A 56 -16.64 -9.88 -10.38
CA LYS A 56 -17.73 -10.46 -11.20
C LYS A 56 -19.01 -10.71 -10.39
N HIS A 57 -18.90 -10.84 -9.07
CA HIS A 57 -20.04 -10.99 -8.15
C HIS A 57 -20.42 -9.68 -7.44
N GLY A 58 -19.83 -8.54 -7.85
CA GLY A 58 -20.11 -7.23 -7.25
C GLY A 58 -19.56 -7.04 -5.83
N GLN A 59 -18.80 -8.01 -5.30
CA GLN A 59 -18.18 -7.91 -3.99
C GLN A 59 -16.81 -7.26 -4.14
N ILE A 60 -16.80 -5.93 -4.22
CA ILE A 60 -15.55 -5.18 -4.19
C ILE A 60 -14.88 -5.43 -2.85
N THR A 61 -13.63 -5.89 -2.84
CA THR A 61 -12.91 -6.08 -1.59
C THR A 61 -12.84 -4.72 -0.86
N PRO A 62 -13.50 -4.57 0.30
CA PRO A 62 -13.74 -3.25 0.91
C PRO A 62 -12.44 -2.52 1.27
N GLN A 63 -11.35 -3.28 1.43
CA GLN A 63 -10.04 -2.75 1.77
C GLN A 63 -9.31 -2.04 0.61
N ARG A 64 -9.64 -2.34 -0.67
CA ARG A 64 -9.03 -1.64 -1.82
C ARG A 64 -9.38 -0.15 -1.84
N TRP A 65 -10.64 0.17 -1.55
CA TRP A 65 -11.14 1.54 -1.53
C TRP A 65 -10.42 2.42 -0.53
N VAL A 66 -9.91 1.88 0.57
CA VAL A 66 -9.18 2.67 1.57
C VAL A 66 -7.91 3.26 0.94
N VAL A 67 -7.19 2.45 0.17
CA VAL A 67 -5.95 2.86 -0.51
C VAL A 67 -6.27 3.87 -1.62
N GLU A 68 -7.19 3.54 -2.51
CA GLU A 68 -7.58 4.41 -3.63
C GLU A 68 -8.16 5.75 -3.15
N ARG A 69 -8.96 5.73 -2.08
CA ARG A 69 -9.50 6.95 -1.45
C ARG A 69 -8.40 7.78 -0.83
N SER A 70 -7.42 7.16 -0.18
CA SER A 70 -6.25 7.87 0.36
C SER A 70 -5.47 8.57 -0.75
N PHE A 71 -5.23 7.89 -1.88
CA PHE A 71 -4.60 8.51 -3.05
C PHE A 71 -5.45 9.62 -3.66
N SER A 72 -6.77 9.45 -3.71
CA SER A 72 -7.69 10.49 -4.19
C SER A 72 -7.63 11.76 -3.34
N TRP A 73 -7.42 11.64 -2.03
CA TRP A 73 -7.23 12.80 -1.14
C TRP A 73 -5.90 13.49 -1.39
N LEU A 74 -4.83 12.74 -1.63
CA LEU A 74 -3.52 13.30 -1.99
C LEU A 74 -3.57 14.02 -3.34
N ASP A 75 -4.29 13.47 -4.33
CA ASP A 75 -4.47 14.09 -5.65
C ASP A 75 -5.25 15.42 -5.56
N LYS A 76 -6.25 15.49 -4.67
CA LYS A 76 -6.98 16.73 -4.36
C LYS A 76 -6.11 17.79 -3.66
N CYS A 77 -5.01 17.40 -3.04
CA CYS A 77 -4.07 18.35 -2.44
C CYS A 77 -3.21 18.99 -3.54
N ARG A 78 -3.66 20.12 -4.11
CA ARG A 78 -2.94 20.85 -5.18
C ARG A 78 -1.44 21.09 -4.92
N ARG A 79 -1.03 21.18 -3.65
CA ARG A 79 0.37 21.38 -3.24
C ARG A 79 1.25 20.14 -3.43
N LEU A 80 0.66 18.95 -3.44
CA LEU A 80 1.33 17.67 -3.71
C LEU A 80 1.28 17.28 -5.20
N TRP A 81 0.68 18.11 -6.06
CA TRP A 81 0.56 17.85 -7.48
C TRP A 81 1.94 17.74 -8.15
N ARG A 82 2.17 16.64 -8.87
CA ARG A 82 3.36 16.36 -9.70
C ARG A 82 4.71 16.70 -9.07
N ASN A 83 5.02 16.09 -7.92
CA ASN A 83 6.39 16.04 -7.36
C ASN A 83 7.18 17.36 -7.51
N CYS A 84 6.56 18.51 -7.22
CA CYS A 84 7.23 19.80 -7.32
C CYS A 84 8.34 19.95 -6.26
N GLU A 85 8.38 19.05 -5.29
CA GLU A 85 9.38 19.01 -4.22
C GLU A 85 10.70 18.43 -4.71
N ARG A 86 11.77 19.22 -4.62
CA ARG A 86 13.14 18.81 -4.99
C ARG A 86 13.70 17.73 -4.06
N TYR A 87 13.26 17.71 -2.79
CA TYR A 87 13.81 16.83 -1.76
C TYR A 87 12.78 15.83 -1.23
N LEU A 88 13.23 14.57 -1.07
CA LEU A 88 12.42 13.49 -0.50
C LEU A 88 12.01 13.76 0.97
N GLN A 89 12.77 14.56 1.70
CA GLN A 89 12.39 14.95 3.06
C GLN A 89 11.17 15.86 3.06
N THR A 90 11.13 16.83 2.14
CA THR A 90 10.03 17.78 2.05
C THR A 90 8.74 17.08 1.64
N ILE A 91 8.79 16.21 0.63
CA ILE A 91 7.58 15.48 0.21
C ILE A 91 7.00 14.60 1.34
N ARG A 92 7.86 13.97 2.16
CA ARG A 92 7.42 13.18 3.33
C ARG A 92 6.64 14.04 4.33
N ILE A 93 7.14 15.23 4.64
CA ILE A 93 6.48 16.18 5.54
C ILE A 93 5.16 16.67 4.92
N MET A 94 5.13 16.98 3.62
CA MET A 94 3.93 17.46 2.94
C MET A 94 2.81 16.40 2.91
N VAL A 95 3.14 15.13 2.68
CA VAL A 95 2.18 14.03 2.73
C VAL A 95 1.62 13.87 4.15
N ALA A 96 2.47 13.90 5.18
CA ALA A 96 2.01 13.84 6.57
C ALA A 96 1.07 15.02 6.91
N LEU A 97 1.43 16.24 6.50
CA LEU A 97 0.58 17.42 6.69
C LEU A 97 -0.76 17.31 5.95
N ALA A 98 -0.79 16.71 4.75
CA ALA A 98 -2.03 16.49 4.01
C ALA A 98 -3.00 15.58 4.77
N PHE A 99 -2.49 14.50 5.37
CA PHE A 99 -3.30 13.60 6.20
C PHE A 99 -3.71 14.24 7.53
N ILE A 100 -2.84 15.00 8.20
CA ILE A 100 -3.20 15.75 9.41
C ILE A 100 -4.34 16.73 9.10
N ARG A 101 -4.24 17.48 7.99
CA ARG A 101 -5.30 18.39 7.55
C ARG A 101 -6.62 17.66 7.29
N LEU A 102 -6.56 16.46 6.72
CA LEU A 102 -7.75 15.64 6.50
C LEU A 102 -8.40 15.23 7.82
N LEU A 103 -7.61 14.73 8.77
CA LEU A 103 -8.08 14.36 10.10
C LEU A 103 -8.69 15.55 10.85
N LEU A 104 -8.10 16.74 10.73
CA LEU A 104 -8.62 17.97 11.34
C LEU A 104 -9.86 18.53 10.65
N LYS A 105 -10.14 18.15 9.40
CA LYS A 105 -11.34 18.62 8.68
C LYS A 105 -12.58 17.82 9.07
N ASP A 106 -12.38 16.56 9.46
CA ASP A 106 -13.46 15.64 9.81
C ASP A 106 -13.82 15.67 11.32
N TYR A 107 -13.14 16.52 12.11
CA TYR A 107 -13.48 16.90 13.50
C TYR A 107 -14.13 18.29 13.52
#